data_AF-R3TWX3-F1
#
_entry.id   AF-R3TWX3-F1
#
_cell.length_a   1.000
_cell.length_b   1.000
_cell.length_c   1.000
_cell.angle_alpha   90.00
_cell.angle_beta   90.00
_cell.angle_gamma   90.00
#
_symmetry.space_group_name_H-M   'P 1'
#
loop_
_entity.id
_entity.type
_entity.pdbx_description
1 polymer ?
#
loop_
_entity_poly.entity_id
_entity_poly.type
_entity_poly.pdbx_seq_one_letter_code
_entity_poly.pdbx_strand_id
1 'polypeptide(L)' 'MDYEKKLDELKEGTINEIEVSKENFFLFREAWLKREDRKFFVGEAHLNGDITYRYNPNVL' A
#
# COMPACT_ATOMS: atom_id res chain seq x y z
N MET A 1 4.25 -0.58 -12.83
CA MET A 1 3.52 -1.48 -11.92
C MET A 1 2.09 -0.97 -11.80
N ASP A 2 1.09 -1.85 -11.79
CA ASP A 2 -0.29 -1.46 -11.54
C ASP A 2 -0.58 -1.56 -10.04
N TYR A 3 -0.49 -0.41 -9.35
CA TYR A 3 -0.69 -0.36 -7.90
C TYR A 3 -2.16 -0.35 -7.51
N GLU A 4 -3.07 0.04 -8.41
CA GLU A 4 -4.51 -0.01 -8.16
C GLU A 4 -4.95 -1.46 -7.96
N LYS A 5 -4.55 -2.35 -8.88
CA LYS A 5 -4.77 -3.78 -8.75
C LYS A 5 -4.15 -4.38 -7.49
N LYS A 6 -2.89 -4.05 -7.18
CA LYS A 6 -2.22 -4.57 -5.97
C LYS A 6 -2.93 -4.15 -4.69
N LEU A 7 -3.46 -2.93 -4.63
CA LEU A 7 -4.21 -2.44 -3.47
C LEU A 7 -5.53 -3.20 -3.31
N ASP A 8 -6.19 -3.58 -4.40
CA ASP A 8 -7.36 -4.47 -4.34
C ASP A 8 -6.98 -5.87 -3.86
N GLU A 9 -5.93 -6.48 -4.43
CA GLU A 9 -5.44 -7.79 -4.00
C GLU A 9 -5.04 -7.81 -2.52
N LEU A 10 -4.45 -6.72 -2.00
CA LEU A 10 -4.07 -6.56 -0.60
C LEU A 10 -5.30 -6.44 0.31
N LYS A 11 -6.33 -5.72 -0.14
CA LYS A 11 -7.60 -5.58 0.60
C LYS A 11 -8.39 -6.89 0.63
N GLU A 12 -8.43 -7.61 -0.48
CA GLU A 12 -9.10 -8.91 -0.60
C GLU A 12 -8.36 -10.03 0.15
N GLY A 13 -7.11 -9.80 0.56
CA GLY A 13 -6.27 -10.78 1.23
C GLY A 13 -5.64 -11.80 0.27
N THR A 14 -5.69 -11.53 -1.04
CA THR A 14 -4.98 -12.31 -2.07
C THR A 14 -3.47 -12.18 -1.90
N ILE A 15 -3.00 -11.01 -1.48
CA ILE A 15 -1.63 -10.78 -1.03
C ILE A 15 -1.64 -10.21 0.40
N ASN A 16 -0.60 -10.50 1.17
CA ASN A 16 -0.50 -10.06 2.57
C ASN A 16 0.17 -8.68 2.72
N GLU A 17 1.04 -8.32 1.78
CA GLU A 17 1.78 -7.06 1.81
C GLU A 17 2.17 -6.55 0.42
N ILE A 18 2.42 -5.23 0.34
CA ILE A 18 3.00 -4.57 -0.82
C ILE A 18 4.29 -3.90 -0.37
N GLU A 19 5.42 -4.34 -0.92
CA GLU A 19 6.69 -3.63 -0.80
C GLU A 19 6.76 -2.52 -1.87
N VAL A 20 6.96 -1.29 -1.40
CA VAL A 20 7.07 -0.09 -2.23
C VAL A 20 8.46 0.48 -2.02
N SER A 21 9.32 0.36 -3.04
CA SER A 21 10.62 1.00 -2.98
C SER A 21 10.53 2.51 -3.09
N LYS A 22 11.55 3.22 -2.59
CA LYS A 22 11.63 4.69 -2.64
C LYS A 22 11.36 5.25 -4.04
N GLU A 23 11.89 4.59 -5.07
CA GLU A 23 11.74 5.00 -6.48
C GLU A 23 10.30 4.88 -6.98
N ASN A 24 9.56 3.90 -6.46
CA ASN A 24 8.18 3.64 -6.86
C ASN A 24 7.15 4.33 -5.94
N PHE A 25 7.58 5.02 -4.89
CA PHE A 25 6.69 5.64 -3.91
C PHE A 25 5.67 6.58 -4.55
N PHE A 26 6.09 7.42 -5.50
CA PHE A 26 5.17 8.35 -6.17
C PHE A 26 4.11 7.63 -7.00
N LEU A 27 4.50 6.56 -7.72
CA LEU A 27 3.56 5.74 -8.48
C LEU A 27 2.54 5.04 -7.58
N PHE A 28 3.00 4.49 -6.44
CA PHE A 28 2.11 3.92 -5.43
C PHE A 28 1.16 4.99 -4.85
N ARG A 29 1.70 6.16 -4.51
CA ARG A 29 0.94 7.27 -3.91
C ARG A 29 -0.20 7.73 -4.81
N GLU A 30 0.00 7.79 -6.12
CA GLU A 30 -1.07 8.16 -7.06
C GLU A 30 -2.24 7.17 -7.01
N ALA A 31 -1.95 5.86 -7.00
CA ALA A 31 -2.99 4.83 -6.83
C ALA A 31 -3.66 4.88 -5.46
N TRP A 32 -2.87 5.03 -4.39
CA TRP A 32 -3.36 5.11 -3.01
C TRP A 32 -4.26 6.32 -2.76
N LEU A 33 -3.95 7.48 -3.36
CA LEU A 33 -4.75 8.70 -3.20
C LEU A 33 -6.16 8.59 -3.80
N LYS A 34 -6.33 7.80 -4.87
CA LYS A 34 -7.63 7.57 -5.51
C LYS A 34 -8.59 6.75 -4.65
N ARG A 35 -8.07 6.06 -3.62
CA ARG A 35 -8.86 5.18 -2.76
C ARG A 35 -9.55 5.94 -1.63
N GLU A 36 -10.84 5.72 -1.46
CA GLU A 36 -11.60 6.23 -0.32
C GLU A 36 -11.25 5.49 0.99
N ASP A 37 -10.92 4.21 0.88
CA ASP A 37 -10.55 3.30 1.96
C ASP A 37 -9.04 3.34 2.30
N ARG A 38 -8.32 4.33 1.77
CA ARG A 38 -6.86 4.47 1.89
C ARG A 38 -6.32 4.48 3.33
N LYS A 39 -7.15 4.90 4.30
CA LYS A 39 -6.81 4.95 5.73
C LYS A 39 -6.54 3.57 6.35
N PHE A 40 -7.08 2.51 5.76
CA PHE A 40 -6.89 1.14 6.22
C PHE A 40 -5.60 0.50 5.68
N PHE A 41 -4.87 1.19 4.80
CA PHE A 41 -3.57 0.74 4.30
C PHE A 41 -2.46 1.37 5.14
N VAL A 42 -1.85 0.56 6.00
CA VAL A 42 -0.81 0.99 6.94
C VAL A 42 0.56 0.70 6.38
N GLY A 43 1.41 1.72 6.29
CA GLY A 43 2.79 1.58 5.84
C GLY A 43 3.78 1.48 7.01
N GLU A 44 4.70 0.52 6.95
CA GLU A 44 5.86 0.36 7.81
C GLU A 44 7.12 0.79 7.03
N ALA A 45 7.77 1.88 7.45
CA ALA A 45 8.95 2.41 6.77
C ALA A 45 10.25 1.73 7.24
N HIS A 46 11.10 1.35 6.30
CA HIS A 46 12.36 0.66 6.54
C HIS A 46 13.57 1.59 6.39
N LEU A 47 14.73 1.14 6.88
CA LEU A 47 15.98 1.94 6.98
C LEU A 47 16.52 2.44 5.63
N ASN A 48 16.06 1.91 4.49
CA ASN A 48 16.49 2.32 3.14
C ASN A 48 15.45 3.18 2.39
N GLY A 49 14.36 3.57 3.06
CA GLY A 49 13.28 4.35 2.45
C GLY A 49 12.29 3.51 1.66
N ASP A 50 12.41 2.18 1.72
CA ASP A 50 11.37 1.25 1.30
C ASP A 50 10.26 1.20 2.35
N ILE A 51 9.03 0.92 1.90
CA ILE A 51 7.84 0.88 2.76
C ILE A 51 7.06 -0.40 2.48
N THR A 52 6.73 -1.13 3.54
CA THR A 52 5.82 -2.29 3.46
C THR A 52 4.42 -1.85 3.84
N TYR A 53 3.46 -1.98 2.93
CA TYR A 53 2.05 -1.70 3.19
C TYR A 53 1.26 -2.97 3.51
N ARG A 54 0.40 -2.90 4.52
CA ARG A 54 -0.54 -3.96 4.92
C ARG A 54 -1.95 -3.39 5.05
N TYR A 55 -2.96 -4.20 4.71
CA TYR A 55 -4.36 -3.81 4.91
C TYR A 55 -4.78 -4.18 6.34
N ASN A 56 -5.26 -3.20 7.09
CA ASN A 56 -5.79 -3.38 8.44
C ASN A 56 -7.13 -2.63 8.55
N PRO A 57 -8.28 -3.31 8.48
CA PRO A 57 -9.59 -2.67 8.60
C PRO A 57 -9.91 -2.20 10.02
N ASN A 58 -9.08 -2.56 11.02
CA ASN A 58 -9.30 -2.24 12.43
C ASN A 58 -8.51 -1.02 12.92
N VAL A 59 -7.85 -0.28 12.04
CA VAL A 59 -7.19 0.97 12.45
C VAL A 59 -8.28 2.01 12.73
N LEU A 60 -8.33 2.48 13.98
CA LEU A 60 -9.30 3.44 14.51
C LEU A 60 -9.20 4.81 13.83
#